data_AF-A0A7Y4ZPG6-F1
#
_entry.id   AF-A0A7Y4ZPG6-F1
#
_cell.length_a   1.000
_cell.length_b   1.000
_cell.length_c   1.000
_cell.angle_alpha   90.00
_cell.angle_beta   90.00
_cell.angle_gamma   90.00
#
_symmetry.space_group_name_H-M   'P 1'
#
loop_
_entity.id
_entity.type
_entity.pdbx_description
1 polymer ?
#
loop_
_entity_poly.entity_id
_entity_poly.type
_entity_poly.pdbx_seq_one_letter_code
_entity_poly.pdbx_strand_id
1 'polypeptide(L)'
;MLHRLLANPRLTEDDVARLAARRPGRPDVLAEIARSPKWLRSRRVRVSLACNPDAPVEVATRVVRLLVRPDLTLVASSPNVPAEVRTICLELLERRPPSRFGAIDPKRIH
;
A
#
# COMPACT_ATOMS: atom_id res chain seq x y z
N MET A 1 -18.21 -7.63 14.22
CA MET A 1 -18.55 -6.31 14.81
C MET A 1 -17.87 -5.12 14.09
N LEU A 2 -16.60 -5.21 13.67
CA LEU A 2 -15.83 -4.07 13.10
C LEU A 2 -16.28 -3.56 11.72
N HIS A 3 -16.96 -4.37 10.91
CA HIS A 3 -17.51 -3.99 9.61
C HIS A 3 -18.36 -2.68 9.67
N ARG A 4 -19.11 -2.47 10.77
CA ARG A 4 -20.01 -1.30 10.91
C ARG A 4 -19.26 0.03 10.96
N LEU A 5 -18.03 0.07 11.45
CA LEU A 5 -17.24 1.31 11.53
C LEU A 5 -16.76 1.75 10.14
N LEU A 6 -16.40 0.80 9.28
CA LEU A 6 -15.98 1.07 7.90
C LEU A 6 -17.16 1.33 6.95
N ALA A 7 -18.40 1.02 7.37
CA ALA A 7 -19.62 1.35 6.66
C ALA A 7 -20.13 2.78 6.96
N ASN A 8 -19.49 3.52 7.88
CA ASN A 8 -19.89 4.87 8.23
C ASN A 8 -19.73 5.80 6.99
N PRO A 9 -20.82 6.43 6.49
CA PRO A 9 -20.76 7.28 5.31
C PRO A 9 -19.93 8.55 5.51
N ARG A 10 -19.62 8.94 6.75
CA ARG A 10 -18.74 10.08 7.07
C ARG A 10 -17.25 9.73 7.02
N LEU A 11 -16.90 8.44 6.94
CA LEU A 11 -15.51 8.02 6.90
C LEU A 11 -14.90 8.36 5.55
N THR A 12 -13.80 9.11 5.54
CA THR A 12 -13.10 9.48 4.30
C THR A 12 -11.97 8.50 3.98
N GLU A 13 -11.49 8.50 2.73
CA GLU A 13 -10.32 7.71 2.36
C GLU A 13 -9.07 8.10 3.16
N ASP A 14 -8.95 9.38 3.52
CA ASP A 14 -7.85 9.90 4.33
C ASP A 14 -7.89 9.38 5.77
N ASP A 15 -9.07 9.27 6.36
CA ASP A 15 -9.24 8.67 7.68
C ASP A 15 -8.88 7.18 7.66
N VAL A 16 -9.30 6.47 6.61
CA VAL A 16 -8.96 5.05 6.42
C VAL A 16 -7.48 4.86 6.17
N ALA A 17 -6.84 5.75 5.41
CA ALA A 17 -5.39 5.71 5.21
C ALA A 17 -4.64 5.97 6.52
N ARG A 18 -5.07 6.96 7.32
CA ARG A 18 -4.53 7.21 8.67
C ARG A 18 -4.70 5.99 9.58
N LEU A 19 -5.87 5.36 9.54
CA LEU A 19 -6.16 4.14 10.30
C LEU A 19 -5.27 2.98 9.85
N ALA A 20 -5.07 2.82 8.54
CA ALA A 20 -4.21 1.79 7.96
C ALA A 20 -2.72 2.02 8.24
N ALA A 21 -2.29 3.27 8.45
CA ALA A 21 -0.90 3.60 8.77
C ALA A 21 -0.60 3.60 10.29
N ARG A 22 -1.64 3.59 11.14
CA ARG A 22 -1.51 3.71 12.60
C ARG A 22 -0.84 2.47 13.21
N ARG A 23 -0.02 2.71 14.23
CA ARG A 23 0.75 1.71 14.98
C ARG A 23 0.58 1.93 16.49
N PRO A 24 0.34 0.88 17.32
CA PRO A 24 0.07 -0.49 16.89
C PRO A 24 -1.26 -0.58 16.13
N GLY A 25 -1.22 -1.23 14.98
CA GLY A 25 -2.39 -1.53 14.15
C GLY A 25 -3.13 -2.74 14.70
N ARG A 26 -4.43 -2.83 14.44
CA ARG A 26 -5.20 -4.04 14.75
C ARG A 26 -5.33 -4.90 13.48
N PRO A 27 -4.77 -6.13 13.44
CA PRO A 27 -4.74 -6.95 12.23
C PRO A 27 -6.14 -7.25 11.65
N ASP A 28 -7.13 -7.41 12.51
CA ASP A 28 -8.55 -7.60 12.15
C ASP A 28 -9.11 -6.41 11.36
N VAL A 29 -8.81 -5.18 11.80
CA VAL A 29 -9.20 -3.94 11.12
C VAL A 29 -8.49 -3.80 9.77
N LEU A 30 -7.18 -4.06 9.73
CA LEU A 30 -6.39 -3.97 8.50
C LEU A 30 -6.88 -4.97 7.44
N ALA A 31 -7.23 -6.19 7.87
CA ALA A 31 -7.82 -7.20 7.01
C ALA A 31 -9.21 -6.79 6.49
N GLU A 32 -10.04 -6.15 7.33
CA GLU A 32 -11.36 -5.64 6.92
C GLU A 32 -11.24 -4.51 5.89
N ILE A 33 -10.33 -3.54 6.11
CA ILE A 33 -10.04 -2.47 5.15
C ILE A 33 -9.64 -3.07 3.81
N ALA A 34 -8.74 -4.06 3.83
CA ALA A 34 -8.27 -4.71 2.63
C ALA A 34 -9.34 -5.57 1.92
N ARG A 35 -10.36 -6.04 2.65
CA ARG A 35 -11.50 -6.76 2.05
C ARG A 35 -12.51 -5.83 1.37
N SER A 36 -12.48 -4.53 1.66
CA SER A 36 -13.40 -3.56 1.06
C SER A 36 -12.85 -2.99 -0.26
N PRO A 37 -13.52 -3.26 -1.40
CA PRO A 37 -13.10 -2.70 -2.69
C PRO A 37 -13.19 -1.17 -2.72
N LYS A 38 -14.11 -0.59 -1.93
CA LYS A 38 -14.24 0.86 -1.76
C LYS A 38 -12.91 1.48 -1.34
N TRP A 39 -12.29 0.92 -0.29
CA TRP A 39 -11.05 1.46 0.28
C TRP A 39 -9.83 1.10 -0.55
N LEU A 40 -9.82 -0.08 -1.19
CA LEU A 40 -8.73 -0.47 -2.07
C LEU A 40 -8.61 0.37 -3.35
N ARG A 41 -9.61 1.17 -3.74
CA ARG A 41 -9.49 2.12 -4.86
C ARG A 41 -8.50 3.23 -4.55
N SER A 42 -8.39 3.63 -3.29
CA SER A 42 -7.50 4.70 -2.84
C SER A 42 -6.04 4.24 -2.84
N ARG A 43 -5.20 4.89 -3.65
CA ARG A 43 -3.74 4.64 -3.65
C ARG A 43 -3.15 4.81 -2.25
N ARG A 44 -3.59 5.84 -1.52
CA ARG A 44 -3.07 6.16 -0.18
C ARG A 44 -3.35 5.04 0.82
N VAL A 45 -4.55 4.45 0.78
CA VAL A 45 -4.92 3.30 1.61
C VAL A 45 -4.06 2.09 1.25
N ARG A 46 -3.89 1.78 -0.05
CA ARG A 46 -3.06 0.65 -0.50
C ARG A 46 -1.62 0.77 0.01
N VAL A 47 -0.99 1.93 -0.19
CA VAL A 47 0.39 2.17 0.28
C VAL A 47 0.47 2.05 1.81
N SER A 48 -0.49 2.62 2.53
CA SER A 48 -0.52 2.58 4.00
C SER A 48 -0.62 1.15 4.54
N LEU A 49 -1.48 0.32 3.95
CA LEU A 49 -1.61 -1.10 4.30
C LEU A 49 -0.32 -1.89 4.00
N ALA A 50 0.29 -1.67 2.84
CA ALA A 50 1.51 -2.38 2.45
C ALA A 50 2.73 -1.99 3.31
N CYS A 51 2.78 -0.76 3.81
CA CYS A 51 3.84 -0.26 4.68
C CYS A 51 3.60 -0.51 6.18
N ASN A 52 2.48 -1.13 6.57
CA ASN A 52 2.18 -1.38 7.97
C ASN A 52 2.75 -2.75 8.39
N PRO A 53 3.70 -2.81 9.35
CA PRO A 53 4.24 -4.08 9.87
C PRO A 53 3.17 -4.96 10.54
N ASP A 54 2.12 -4.35 11.11
CA ASP A 54 1.04 -5.05 11.81
C ASP A 54 -0.02 -5.60 10.83
N ALA A 55 0.12 -5.32 9.52
CA ALA A 55 -0.75 -5.90 8.51
C ALA A 55 -0.40 -7.39 8.31
N PRO A 56 -1.39 -8.29 8.27
CA PRO A 56 -1.15 -9.69 7.90
C PRO A 56 -0.42 -9.77 6.56
N VAL A 57 0.51 -10.72 6.44
CA VAL A 57 1.33 -10.88 5.23
C VAL A 57 0.46 -11.10 4.00
N GLU A 58 -0.63 -11.86 4.11
CA GLU A 58 -1.59 -12.11 3.04
C GLU A 58 -2.27 -10.82 2.56
N VAL A 59 -2.53 -9.89 3.50
CA VAL A 59 -3.10 -8.58 3.17
C VAL A 59 -2.07 -7.73 2.44
N ALA A 60 -0.85 -7.62 2.98
CA ALA A 60 0.22 -6.84 2.38
C ALA A 60 0.57 -7.34 0.97
N THR A 61 0.76 -8.66 0.80
CA THR A 61 1.06 -9.30 -0.49
C THR A 61 -0.04 -9.11 -1.54
N ARG A 62 -1.31 -9.15 -1.15
CA ARG A 62 -2.42 -8.85 -2.06
C ARG A 62 -2.41 -7.38 -2.49
N VAL A 63 -2.16 -6.47 -1.54
CA VAL A 63 -2.20 -5.03 -1.79
C VAL A 63 -1.03 -4.57 -2.67
N VAL A 64 0.18 -5.11 -2.49
CA VAL A 64 1.35 -4.73 -3.31
C VAL A 64 1.16 -5.04 -4.79
N ARG A 65 0.40 -6.09 -5.14
CA ARG A 65 0.09 -6.42 -6.55
C ARG A 65 -0.72 -5.32 -7.25
N LEU A 66 -1.47 -4.53 -6.48
CA LEU A 66 -2.31 -3.40 -6.94
C LEU A 66 -1.55 -2.05 -6.96
N LEU A 67 -0.31 -2.02 -6.50
CA LEU A 67 0.51 -0.81 -6.46
C LEU A 67 1.17 -0.51 -7.81
N VAL A 68 1.46 0.76 -8.06
CA VAL A 68 2.26 1.20 -9.23
C VAL A 68 3.75 1.18 -8.89
N ARG A 69 4.64 1.27 -9.90
CA ARG A 69 6.11 1.22 -9.70
C ARG A 69 6.61 2.14 -8.57
N PRO A 70 6.28 3.45 -8.52
CA PRO A 70 6.78 4.32 -7.46
C PRO A 70 6.41 3.84 -6.05
N ASP A 71 5.21 3.27 -5.91
CA ASP A 71 4.73 2.73 -4.65
C ASP A 71 5.41 1.42 -4.29
N LEU A 72 5.63 0.54 -5.27
CA LEU A 72 6.38 -0.69 -5.08
C LEU A 72 7.80 -0.39 -4.58
N THR A 73 8.48 0.61 -5.16
CA THR A 73 9.80 1.05 -4.70
C THR A 73 9.75 1.57 -3.26
N LEU A 74 8.72 2.37 -2.93
CA LEU A 74 8.53 2.89 -1.57
C LEU A 74 8.35 1.76 -0.55
N VAL A 75 7.46 0.80 -0.83
CA VAL A 75 7.22 -0.36 0.05
C VAL A 75 8.47 -1.23 0.17
N ALA A 76 9.14 -1.52 -0.95
CA ALA A 76 10.36 -2.33 -0.98
C ALA A 76 11.53 -1.68 -0.23
N SER A 77 11.53 -0.36 -0.08
CA SER A 77 12.57 0.39 0.65
C SER A 77 12.26 0.54 2.14
N SER A 78 11.02 0.26 2.56
CA SER A 78 10.62 0.42 3.96
C SER A 78 11.27 -0.65 4.86
N PRO A 79 11.93 -0.28 5.96
CA PRO A 79 12.59 -1.25 6.85
C PRO A 79 11.60 -2.11 7.63
N ASN A 80 10.36 -1.65 7.81
CA ASN A 80 9.35 -2.31 8.63
C ASN A 80 8.50 -3.33 7.85
N VAL A 81 8.80 -3.56 6.57
CA VAL A 81 8.03 -4.48 5.73
C VAL A 81 8.62 -5.89 5.82
N PRO A 82 7.79 -6.94 6.02
CA PRO A 82 8.26 -8.33 6.03
C PRO A 82 9.07 -8.70 4.78
N ALA A 83 10.06 -9.56 4.95
CA ALA A 83 10.96 -9.96 3.85
C ALA A 83 10.21 -10.52 2.64
N GLU A 84 9.18 -11.33 2.86
CA GLU A 84 8.35 -11.91 1.80
C GLU A 84 7.63 -10.85 0.95
N VAL A 85 7.05 -9.83 1.61
CA VAL A 85 6.38 -8.71 0.91
C VAL A 85 7.41 -7.92 0.10
N ARG A 86 8.62 -7.70 0.65
CA ARG A 86 9.72 -7.03 -0.05
C ARG A 86 10.14 -7.81 -1.30
N THR A 87 10.32 -9.13 -1.20
CA THR A 87 10.66 -9.99 -2.34
C THR A 87 9.63 -9.85 -3.46
N ILE A 88 8.33 -9.93 -3.13
CA ILE A 88 7.26 -9.76 -4.12
C ILE A 88 7.29 -8.36 -4.75
N CYS A 89 7.58 -7.31 -3.98
CA CYS A 89 7.73 -5.97 -4.56
C CYS A 89 8.89 -5.90 -5.56
N LEU A 90 10.04 -6.51 -5.26
CA LEU A 90 11.20 -6.54 -6.15
C LEU A 90 10.89 -7.32 -7.44
N GLU A 91 10.27 -8.49 -7.34
CA GLU A 91 9.83 -9.28 -8.51
C GLU A 91 8.87 -8.48 -9.41
N LEU A 92 7.92 -7.75 -8.81
CA LEU A 92 6.98 -6.89 -9.55
C LEU A 92 7.68 -5.70 -10.21
N LEU A 93 8.73 -5.15 -9.59
CA LEU A 93 9.55 -4.11 -10.19
C LEU A 93 10.35 -4.65 -11.37
N GLU A 94 10.89 -5.86 -11.31
CA GLU A 94 11.58 -6.46 -12.46
C GLU A 94 10.64 -6.68 -13.65
N ARG A 95 9.44 -7.20 -13.38
CA ARG A 95 8.42 -7.47 -14.41
C ARG A 95 7.85 -6.20 -15.07
N ARG A 96 7.93 -5.06 -14.41
CA ARG A 96 7.34 -3.79 -14.86
C ARG A 96 8.45 -2.80 -15.16
N PRO A 97 9.18 -2.87 -16.28
CA PRO A 97 10.32 -1.98 -16.53
C PRO A 97 9.91 -0.50 -16.41
N PRO A 98 10.83 0.39 -15.98
CA PRO A 98 10.55 1.81 -15.88
C PRO A 98 10.03 2.32 -17.22
N SER A 99 8.93 3.08 -17.20
CA SER A 99 8.44 3.72 -18.42
C SER A 99 9.57 4.60 -18.95
N ARG A 100 10.03 4.31 -20.17
CA ARG A 100 11.08 5.07 -20.85
C ARG A 100 10.75 6.57 -20.99
N PHE A 101 9.48 6.93 -20.82
CA PHE A 101 8.96 8.30 -20.87
C PHE A 101 8.96 9.05 -19.52
N GLY A 102 9.34 8.40 -18.42
CA GLY A 102 9.39 9.01 -17.08
C GLY A 102 10.78 9.46 -16.63
N ALA A 103 11.83 9.14 -17.40
CA ALA A 103 13.17 9.65 -17.18
C ALA A 103 13.30 11.02 -17.88
N ILE A 104 12.65 12.04 -17.30
CA ILE A 104 12.99 13.42 -17.69
C ILE A 104 14.35 13.69 -17.03
N ASP A 105 15.39 13.69 -17.86
CA ASP A 105 16.75 14.01 -17.48
C ASP A 105 16.80 15.30 -16.64
N PRO A 106 17.44 15.31 -15.45
CA PRO A 106 17.66 16.52 -14.68
C PRO A 106 18.66 17.50 -15.32
N LYS A 107 19.13 17.25 -16.55
CA LYS A 107 20.18 18.01 -17.24
C LYS A 107 19.71 19.01 -18.29
N ARG A 108 18.42 19.31 -18.40
CA ARG A 108 17.88 20.20 -19.44
C ARG A 108 17.58 21.63 -18.98
N ILE A 109 18.29 22.12 -17.96
CA ILE A 109 18.24 23.54 -17.55
C ILE A 109 19.68 24.04 -17.35
N HIS A 110 20.37 24.30 -18.46
CA HIS A 110 21.47 25.26 -18.57
C HIS A 110 21.42 25.87 -19.97
#